data_AF-Q86FL9-F1
#
_entry.id   AF-Q86FL9-F1
#
_cell.length_a   1.000
_cell.length_b   1.000
_cell.length_c   1.000
_cell.angle_alpha   90.00
_cell.angle_beta   90.00
_cell.angle_gamma   90.00
#
_symmetry.space_group_name_H-M   'P 1'
#
loop_
_entity.id
_entity.type
_entity.pdbx_description
1 polymer ?
#
loop_
_entity_poly.entity_id
_entity_poly.type
_entity_poly.pdbx_seq_one_letter_code
_entity_poly.pdbx_strand_id
1 'polypeptide(L)'
;MNSIEEVSSCTKNLEAGQYVQESMNRLLNLKMTMGQCRRFRLKHLFERYSKFEKFSQTVKVLLHRIRILEMKPTDPRRKRFASESLPCRKLPKRSPIPNRKPVSIPTEWIVEHPPIPSVSEKVPELIDVSELQNLEQIEYERLRPTLVTLTARQLKSFMDRNPEIEEIADGLFRRHCQVDCPQDVPYKTMTETWRTIHDVHINWKMYNETLQQDRVDSYCID
;
A
#
# COMPACT_ATOMS: atom_id res chain seq x y z
N MET A 1 35.42 7.94 14.41
CA MET A 1 35.23 7.13 13.20
C MET A 1 34.05 7.68 12.43
N ASN A 2 34.21 7.93 11.13
CA ASN A 2 33.11 8.43 10.30
C ASN A 2 32.04 7.35 10.21
N SER A 3 30.77 7.71 10.44
CA SER A 3 29.63 6.77 10.35
C SER A 3 29.63 5.98 9.03
N ILE A 4 30.12 6.56 7.93
CA ILE A 4 30.22 5.91 6.63
C ILE A 4 31.29 4.81 6.61
N GLU A 5 32.47 5.04 7.20
CA GLU A 5 33.55 4.05 7.26
C GLU A 5 33.14 2.83 8.09
N GLU A 6 32.45 3.08 9.20
CA GLU A 6 31.99 2.01 10.09
C GLU A 6 30.89 1.16 9.43
N VAL A 7 29.93 1.80 8.75
CA VAL A 7 28.94 1.08 7.94
C VAL A 7 29.62 0.30 6.81
N SER A 8 30.62 0.88 6.15
CA SER A 8 31.37 0.19 5.09
C SER A 8 32.11 -1.04 5.63
N SER A 9 32.78 -0.92 6.78
CA SER A 9 33.46 -2.05 7.42
C SER A 9 32.49 -3.16 7.79
N CYS A 10 31.35 -2.82 8.41
CA CYS A 10 30.32 -3.80 8.76
C CYS A 10 29.73 -4.46 7.51
N THR A 11 29.52 -3.70 6.44
CA THR A 11 29.00 -4.23 5.16
C THR A 11 29.98 -5.24 4.55
N LYS A 12 31.28 -4.94 4.51
CA LYS A 12 32.30 -5.86 4.00
C LYS A 12 32.35 -7.17 4.79
N ASN A 13 32.26 -7.08 6.13
CA ASN A 13 32.19 -8.26 7.00
C ASN A 13 30.94 -9.11 6.69
N LEU A 14 29.78 -8.47 6.49
CA LEU A 14 28.54 -9.15 6.12
C LEU A 14 28.60 -9.77 4.72
N GLU A 15 29.25 -9.14 3.75
CA GLU A 15 29.45 -9.70 2.41
C GLU A 15 30.38 -10.91 2.43
N ALA A 16 31.45 -10.85 3.24
CA ALA A 16 32.40 -11.94 3.43
C ALA A 16 31.88 -13.07 4.33
N GLY A 17 30.75 -12.89 5.02
CA GLY A 17 30.22 -13.86 5.98
C GLY A 17 31.04 -13.97 7.28
N GLN A 18 31.89 -12.98 7.57
CA GLN A 18 32.74 -12.94 8.75
C GLN A 18 32.19 -11.95 9.78
N TYR A 19 32.38 -12.23 11.08
CA TYR A 19 31.94 -11.35 12.18
C TYR A 19 30.47 -10.88 12.04
N VAL A 20 29.58 -11.75 11.53
CA VAL A 20 28.22 -11.39 11.11
C VAL A 20 27.42 -10.81 12.27
N GLN A 21 27.37 -11.53 13.39
CA GLN A 21 26.63 -11.10 14.59
C GLN A 21 27.14 -9.76 15.11
N GLU A 22 28.47 -9.61 15.19
CA GLU A 22 29.11 -8.39 15.68
C GLU A 22 28.83 -7.20 14.76
N SER A 23 28.94 -7.41 13.45
CA SER A 23 28.69 -6.38 12.43
C SER A 23 27.22 -5.96 12.43
N MET A 24 26.28 -6.90 12.59
CA MET A 24 24.84 -6.56 12.71
C MET A 24 24.54 -5.78 13.99
N ASN A 25 25.10 -6.20 15.13
CA ASN A 25 24.94 -5.49 16.39
C ASN A 25 25.52 -4.07 16.34
N ARG A 26 26.67 -3.88 15.67
CA ARG A 26 27.23 -2.55 15.39
C ARG A 26 26.27 -1.73 14.53
N LEU A 27 25.74 -2.29 13.44
CA LEU A 27 24.77 -1.60 12.57
C LEU A 27 23.47 -1.21 13.28
N LEU A 28 23.01 -1.98 14.27
CA LEU A 28 21.87 -1.61 15.11
C LEU A 28 22.13 -0.31 15.89
N ASN A 29 23.34 -0.14 16.41
CA ASN A 29 23.73 1.01 17.22
C ASN A 29 24.09 2.24 16.37
N LEU A 30 24.38 2.06 15.08
CA LEU A 30 24.72 3.16 14.19
C LEU A 30 23.50 3.96 13.74
N LYS A 31 23.63 5.29 13.65
CA LYS A 31 22.64 6.17 13.01
C LYS A 31 22.82 6.13 11.49
N MET A 32 22.22 5.13 10.85
CA MET A 32 22.23 5.00 9.40
C MET A 32 21.25 5.97 8.73
N THR A 33 21.69 6.58 7.64
CA THR A 33 20.87 7.37 6.72
C THR A 33 20.38 6.50 5.56
N MET A 34 19.27 6.88 4.92
CA MET A 34 18.77 6.13 3.74
C MET A 34 19.80 6.12 2.59
N GLY A 35 20.60 7.18 2.45
CA GLY A 35 21.70 7.23 1.49
C GLY A 35 22.76 6.14 1.73
N GLN A 36 23.15 5.91 2.99
CA GLN A 36 24.04 4.80 3.35
C GLN A 36 23.38 3.44 3.08
N CYS A 37 22.11 3.25 3.45
CA CYS A 37 21.39 1.99 3.21
C CYS A 37 21.35 1.62 1.72
N ARG A 38 21.11 2.61 0.83
CA ARG A 38 21.12 2.41 -0.63
C ARG A 38 22.52 2.16 -1.16
N ARG A 39 23.50 2.99 -0.76
CA ARG A 39 24.89 2.90 -1.23
C ARG A 39 25.51 1.53 -0.97
N PHE A 40 25.24 0.95 0.20
CA PHE A 40 25.80 -0.34 0.62
C PHE A 40 24.83 -1.52 0.45
N ARG A 41 23.69 -1.32 -0.26
CA ARG A 41 22.68 -2.35 -0.52
C ARG A 41 22.26 -3.15 0.72
N LEU A 42 22.17 -2.47 1.88
CA LEU A 42 21.97 -3.13 3.18
C LEU A 42 20.67 -3.95 3.25
N LYS A 43 19.60 -3.49 2.58
CA LYS A 43 18.30 -4.20 2.54
C LYS A 43 18.46 -5.62 1.98
N HIS A 44 19.11 -5.74 0.83
CA HIS A 44 19.38 -7.03 0.18
C HIS A 44 20.29 -7.91 1.04
N LEU A 45 21.33 -7.32 1.67
CA LEU A 45 22.19 -8.07 2.59
C LEU A 45 21.41 -8.64 3.78
N PHE A 46 20.55 -7.84 4.40
CA PHE A 46 19.73 -8.31 5.52
C PHE A 46 18.70 -9.36 5.08
N GLU A 47 18.07 -9.23 3.92
CA GLU A 47 17.18 -10.26 3.35
C GLU A 47 17.92 -11.57 3.07
N ARG A 48 19.20 -11.54 2.67
CA ARG A 48 20.01 -12.76 2.56
C ARG A 48 20.16 -13.45 3.93
N TYR A 49 20.36 -12.67 4.99
CA TYR A 49 20.52 -13.20 6.34
C TYR A 49 19.20 -13.54 7.04
N SER A 50 18.04 -13.10 6.54
CA SER A 50 16.73 -13.39 7.15
C SER A 50 16.36 -14.88 7.11
N LYS A 51 17.00 -15.64 6.21
CA LYS A 51 16.85 -17.10 6.07
C LYS A 51 17.53 -17.87 7.21
N PHE A 52 18.44 -17.25 7.95
CA PHE A 52 19.17 -17.89 9.04
C PHE A 52 18.52 -17.55 10.38
N GLU A 53 17.99 -18.56 11.06
CA GLU A 53 17.29 -18.41 12.35
C GLU A 53 18.13 -17.65 13.38
N LYS A 54 19.44 -17.93 13.44
CA LYS A 54 20.41 -17.28 14.32
C LYS A 54 20.39 -15.74 14.26
N PHE A 55 20.09 -15.16 13.10
CA PHE A 55 20.12 -13.70 12.89
C PHE A 55 18.72 -13.09 12.68
N SER A 56 17.67 -13.93 12.69
CA SER A 56 16.31 -13.55 12.27
C SER A 56 15.77 -12.33 13.01
N GLN A 57 15.92 -12.28 14.34
CA GLN A 57 15.44 -11.16 15.15
C GLN A 57 16.19 -9.86 14.82
N THR A 58 17.52 -9.89 14.78
CA THR A 58 18.36 -8.72 14.47
C THR A 58 18.09 -8.20 13.06
N VAL A 59 17.95 -9.11 12.09
CA VAL A 59 17.61 -8.78 10.70
C VAL A 59 16.23 -8.12 10.60
N LYS A 60 15.21 -8.65 11.28
CA LYS A 60 13.86 -8.04 11.30
C LYS A 60 13.89 -6.61 11.81
N VAL A 61 14.64 -6.32 12.88
CA VAL A 61 14.79 -4.97 13.43
C VAL A 61 15.47 -4.04 12.43
N LEU A 62 16.56 -4.48 11.81
CA LEU A 62 17.30 -3.69 10.81
C LEU A 62 16.45 -3.40 9.55
N LEU A 63 15.72 -4.40 9.04
CA LEU A 63 14.79 -4.23 7.92
C LEU A 63 13.63 -3.30 8.26
N HIS A 64 13.05 -3.42 9.46
CA HIS A 64 12.03 -2.50 9.94
C HIS A 64 12.53 -1.05 10.00
N ARG A 65 13.78 -0.85 10.45
CA ARG A 65 14.41 0.47 10.46
C ARG A 65 14.63 1.04 9.06
N ILE A 66 15.05 0.22 8.09
CA ILE A 66 15.12 0.63 6.68
C ILE A 66 13.73 1.02 6.17
N ARG A 67 12.69 0.24 6.45
CA ARG A 67 11.31 0.56 6.07
C ARG A 67 10.84 1.90 6.66
N ILE A 68 11.14 2.18 7.93
CA ILE A 68 10.85 3.49 8.54
C ILE A 68 11.60 4.62 7.80
N LEU A 69 12.88 4.41 7.45
CA LEU A 69 13.66 5.38 6.70
C LEU A 69 13.14 5.59 5.27
N GLU A 70 12.57 4.56 4.63
CA GLU A 70 11.88 4.65 3.33
C GLU A 70 10.59 5.46 3.44
N MET A 71 9.87 5.37 4.57
CA MET A 71 8.61 6.09 4.81
C MET A 71 8.81 7.52 5.32
N LYS A 72 10.00 7.89 5.81
CA LYS A 72 10.25 9.26 6.24
C LYS A 72 10.17 10.20 5.03
N PRO A 73 9.32 11.24 5.06
CA PRO A 73 9.24 12.19 3.98
C PRO A 73 10.60 12.87 3.84
N THR A 74 11.28 12.64 2.71
CA THR A 74 12.54 13.30 2.32
C THR A 74 12.36 14.79 2.05
N ASP A 75 11.20 15.37 2.37
CA ASP A 75 10.86 16.76 2.11
C ASP A 75 10.88 17.61 3.40
N PRO A 76 11.90 18.46 3.59
CA PRO A 76 11.96 19.39 4.71
C PRO A 76 10.86 20.47 4.68
N ARG A 77 10.01 20.55 3.63
CA ARG A 77 8.89 21.51 3.55
C ARG A 77 7.63 21.10 4.29
N ARG A 78 7.55 19.88 4.83
CA ARG A 78 6.41 19.42 5.65
C ARG A 78 6.56 19.80 7.13
N LYS A 79 6.83 21.08 7.38
CA LYS A 79 7.01 21.72 8.70
C LYS A 79 5.85 22.66 9.07
N ARG A 80 4.65 22.42 8.55
CA ARG A 80 3.44 23.15 8.97
C ARG A 80 2.50 22.13 9.62
N PHE A 81 1.88 22.52 10.73
CA PHE A 81 0.98 21.73 11.58
C PHE A 81 1.66 20.89 12.68
N ALA A 82 2.54 21.53 13.46
CA ALA A 82 2.74 21.15 14.86
C ALA A 82 3.07 22.41 15.67
N SER A 83 2.11 22.81 16.50
CA SER A 83 2.30 23.57 17.74
C SER A 83 2.99 24.93 17.64
N GLU A 84 2.24 26.01 17.43
CA GLU A 84 2.59 27.31 18.00
C GLU A 84 1.32 28.18 18.16
N SER A 85 1.03 28.48 19.42
CA SER A 85 -0.09 29.22 19.97
C SER A 85 0.05 30.74 19.81
N LEU A 86 -1.11 31.45 19.78
CA LEU A 86 -1.36 32.90 19.97
C LEU A 86 -1.51 33.77 18.68
N PRO A 87 -2.20 34.94 18.72
CA PRO A 87 -3.63 35.16 19.03
C PRO A 87 -4.33 36.14 18.02
N CYS A 88 -5.63 36.46 18.22
CA CYS A 88 -6.43 37.53 17.55
C CYS A 88 -6.91 37.24 16.09
N ARG A 89 -8.15 37.51 15.63
CA ARG A 89 -9.21 38.49 15.98
C ARG A 89 -10.61 37.99 15.53
N LYS A 90 -11.63 38.58 16.14
CA LYS A 90 -13.07 38.25 16.19
C LYS A 90 -13.83 38.37 14.86
N LEU A 91 -14.76 37.44 14.59
CA LEU A 91 -15.97 37.65 13.77
C LEU A 91 -17.20 37.01 14.46
N PRO A 92 -18.42 37.55 14.27
CA PRO A 92 -19.48 37.53 15.27
C PRO A 92 -20.54 36.42 15.11
N LYS A 93 -20.99 35.95 16.29
CA LYS A 93 -22.26 35.28 16.67
C LYS A 93 -23.24 34.88 15.54
N ARG A 94 -23.36 33.57 15.30
CA ARG A 94 -24.63 32.91 14.94
C ARG A 94 -25.02 31.89 16.01
N SER A 95 -26.32 31.77 16.19
CA SER A 95 -27.12 31.32 17.33
C SER A 95 -26.88 29.87 17.79
N PRO A 96 -27.18 29.53 19.06
CA PRO A 96 -26.96 28.20 19.61
C PRO A 96 -28.01 27.21 19.08
N ILE A 97 -27.55 26.11 18.48
CA ILE A 97 -28.40 24.95 18.16
C ILE A 97 -28.68 24.19 19.48
N PRO A 98 -29.92 23.79 19.79
CA PRO A 98 -30.29 23.23 21.09
C PRO A 98 -29.69 21.84 21.34
N ASN A 99 -29.11 21.66 22.53
CA ASN A 99 -28.91 20.43 23.30
C ASN A 99 -29.11 19.09 22.54
N ARG A 100 -28.03 18.55 21.96
CA ARG A 100 -27.88 17.09 21.78
C ARG A 100 -26.80 16.58 22.73
N LYS A 101 -27.21 15.70 23.63
CA LYS A 101 -26.40 15.04 24.67
C LYS A 101 -25.18 14.34 24.06
N PRO A 102 -24.03 14.32 24.75
CA PRO A 102 -22.85 13.57 24.30
C PRO A 102 -23.15 12.08 24.42
N VAL A 103 -23.12 11.36 23.30
CA VAL A 103 -23.07 9.89 23.32
C VAL A 103 -21.60 9.50 23.44
N SER A 104 -21.23 9.09 24.64
CA SER A 104 -20.00 8.39 24.96
C SER A 104 -19.98 7.05 24.22
N ILE A 105 -19.05 6.85 23.29
CA ILE A 105 -18.79 5.53 22.70
C ILE A 105 -17.55 4.94 23.38
N PRO A 106 -17.63 3.74 23.98
CA PRO A 106 -16.54 3.15 24.77
C PRO A 106 -15.34 2.71 23.93
N THR A 107 -14.14 3.02 24.42
CA THR A 107 -12.85 2.53 23.93
C THR A 107 -12.62 1.10 24.42
N GLU A 108 -13.05 0.07 23.68
CA GLU A 108 -12.77 -1.31 24.12
C GLU A 108 -13.05 -2.39 23.05
N TRP A 109 -12.35 -2.43 21.90
CA TRP A 109 -12.42 -3.61 21.02
C TRP A 109 -11.02 -4.02 20.54
N ILE A 110 -10.35 -4.75 21.44
CA ILE A 110 -9.27 -5.69 21.19
C ILE A 110 -9.91 -6.98 20.62
N VAL A 111 -9.36 -7.44 19.49
CA VAL A 111 -9.26 -8.83 19.00
C VAL A 111 -10.32 -9.83 19.47
N GLU A 112 -11.18 -10.25 18.53
CA GLU A 112 -11.47 -11.67 18.20
C GLU A 112 -12.54 -11.70 17.11
N HIS A 113 -12.33 -12.50 16.06
CA HIS A 113 -13.33 -12.79 15.03
C HIS A 113 -14.20 -13.97 15.50
N PRO A 114 -15.54 -13.83 15.65
CA PRO A 114 -16.46 -14.95 15.70
C PRO A 114 -17.35 -15.00 14.44
N PRO A 115 -18.02 -16.13 14.17
CA PRO A 115 -18.48 -16.51 12.84
C PRO A 115 -19.77 -15.81 12.39
N ILE A 116 -19.94 -15.74 11.07
CA ILE A 116 -21.01 -15.09 10.29
C ILE A 116 -22.41 -15.55 10.75
N PRO A 117 -23.31 -14.65 11.17
CA PRO A 117 -24.75 -14.90 11.16
C PRO A 117 -25.37 -14.34 9.88
N SER A 118 -26.08 -15.22 9.18
CA SER A 118 -27.02 -14.96 8.09
C SER A 118 -28.03 -13.85 8.45
N VAL A 119 -27.87 -12.65 7.91
CA VAL A 119 -28.86 -11.56 8.04
C VAL A 119 -29.05 -10.86 6.70
N SER A 120 -30.14 -11.28 6.04
CA SER A 120 -31.08 -10.51 5.22
C SER A 120 -30.53 -9.46 4.24
N GLU A 121 -30.58 -9.86 2.97
CA GLU A 121 -30.48 -9.05 1.76
C GLU A 121 -31.30 -7.74 1.85
N LYS A 122 -30.59 -6.62 1.91
CA LYS A 122 -30.94 -5.42 1.16
C LYS A 122 -29.70 -5.01 0.39
N VAL A 123 -29.51 -5.64 -0.77
CA VAL A 123 -28.58 -5.13 -1.79
C VAL A 123 -29.04 -3.70 -2.06
N PRO A 124 -28.21 -2.66 -1.80
CA PRO A 124 -28.52 -1.31 -2.22
C PRO A 124 -28.82 -1.39 -3.71
N GLU A 125 -29.95 -0.84 -4.16
CA GLU A 125 -30.32 -0.79 -5.59
C GLU A 125 -29.05 -0.54 -6.39
N LEU A 126 -28.65 -1.55 -7.16
CA LEU A 126 -27.49 -1.48 -8.04
C LEU A 126 -27.79 -0.31 -8.98
N ILE A 127 -27.26 0.86 -8.65
CA ILE A 127 -27.26 2.01 -9.56
C ILE A 127 -26.73 1.44 -10.86
N ASP A 128 -27.54 1.51 -11.92
CA ASP A 128 -27.06 1.08 -13.21
C ASP A 128 -25.99 2.07 -13.65
N VAL A 129 -24.74 1.71 -13.33
CA VAL A 129 -23.55 2.49 -13.64
C VAL A 129 -23.44 2.75 -15.14
N SER A 130 -24.21 2.01 -15.95
CA SER A 130 -24.38 2.23 -17.38
C SER A 130 -24.94 3.59 -17.75
N GLU A 131 -25.81 4.16 -16.90
CA GLU A 131 -26.53 5.41 -17.16
C GLU A 131 -25.72 6.66 -16.75
N LEU A 132 -24.66 6.47 -15.96
CA LEU A 132 -23.84 7.54 -15.43
C LEU A 132 -22.82 8.02 -16.49
N GLN A 133 -22.96 9.26 -16.95
CA GLN A 133 -22.05 9.92 -17.88
C GLN A 133 -21.72 11.34 -17.38
N ASN A 134 -20.51 11.81 -17.68
CA ASN A 134 -20.05 13.18 -17.40
C ASN A 134 -20.14 13.57 -15.91
N LEU A 135 -19.76 12.65 -15.02
CA LEU A 135 -19.80 12.88 -13.58
C LEU A 135 -18.72 13.86 -13.12
N GLU A 136 -19.10 14.86 -12.33
CA GLU A 136 -18.14 15.71 -11.65
C GLU A 136 -17.42 14.95 -10.52
N GLN A 137 -16.23 15.43 -10.11
CA GLN A 137 -15.43 14.83 -9.03
C GLN A 137 -16.24 14.61 -7.73
N ILE A 138 -17.16 15.51 -7.39
CA ILE A 138 -18.01 15.42 -6.21
C ILE A 138 -19.02 14.27 -6.34
N GLU A 139 -19.56 14.06 -7.54
CA GLU A 139 -20.51 12.98 -7.82
C GLU A 139 -19.81 11.62 -7.78
N TYR A 140 -18.57 11.56 -8.30
CA TYR A 140 -17.73 10.39 -8.15
C TYR A 140 -17.48 10.04 -6.68
N GLU A 141 -17.14 11.02 -5.83
CA GLU A 141 -16.90 10.77 -4.40
C GLU A 141 -18.13 10.18 -3.70
N ARG A 142 -19.34 10.62 -4.09
CA ARG A 142 -20.60 10.05 -3.60
C ARG A 142 -20.83 8.62 -4.08
N LEU A 143 -20.44 8.32 -5.32
CA LEU A 143 -20.58 6.99 -5.93
C LEU A 143 -19.49 6.02 -5.50
N ARG A 144 -18.41 6.48 -4.89
CA ARG A 144 -17.26 5.66 -4.49
C ARG A 144 -17.66 4.37 -3.75
N PRO A 145 -18.59 4.36 -2.76
CA PRO A 145 -19.00 3.11 -2.11
C PRO A 145 -19.60 2.08 -3.08
N THR A 146 -20.36 2.54 -4.07
CA THR A 146 -20.96 1.70 -5.13
C THR A 146 -19.93 1.26 -6.15
N LEU A 147 -19.01 2.14 -6.56
CA LEU A 147 -17.96 1.81 -7.52
C LEU A 147 -17.00 0.75 -6.98
N VAL A 148 -16.77 0.76 -5.67
CA VAL A 148 -15.95 -0.25 -4.97
C VAL A 148 -16.55 -1.66 -5.05
N THR A 149 -17.86 -1.80 -5.26
CA THR A 149 -18.52 -3.12 -5.39
C THR A 149 -18.54 -3.66 -6.82
N LEU A 150 -18.18 -2.84 -7.81
CA LEU A 150 -18.12 -3.26 -9.20
C LEU A 150 -17.02 -4.29 -9.43
N THR A 151 -17.24 -5.20 -10.37
CA THR A 151 -16.16 -6.03 -10.92
C THR A 151 -15.18 -5.16 -11.71
N ALA A 152 -13.92 -5.60 -11.84
CA ALA A 152 -12.92 -4.87 -12.63
C ALA A 152 -13.40 -4.61 -14.07
N ARG A 153 -14.16 -5.54 -14.67
CA ARG A 153 -14.76 -5.38 -16.01
C ARG A 153 -15.80 -4.26 -16.06
N GLN A 154 -16.70 -4.21 -15.08
CA GLN A 154 -17.71 -3.14 -14.97
C GLN A 154 -17.04 -1.79 -14.73
N LEU A 155 -16.03 -1.75 -13.87
CA LEU A 155 -15.28 -0.53 -13.59
C LEU A 155 -14.53 -0.02 -14.83
N LYS A 156 -13.90 -0.89 -15.63
CA LYS A 156 -13.29 -0.53 -16.93
C LYS A 156 -14.33 0.08 -17.86
N SER A 157 -15.46 -0.60 -18.07
CA SER A 157 -16.54 -0.09 -18.93
C SER A 157 -17.12 1.24 -18.43
N PHE A 158 -17.11 1.49 -17.13
CA PHE A 158 -17.57 2.76 -16.56
C PHE A 158 -16.56 3.88 -16.80
N MET A 159 -15.27 3.60 -16.62
CA MET A 159 -14.18 4.55 -16.90
C MET A 159 -14.07 4.90 -18.38
N ASP A 160 -14.31 3.95 -19.28
CA ASP A 160 -14.27 4.22 -20.73
C ASP A 160 -15.37 5.20 -21.17
N ARG A 161 -16.45 5.30 -20.39
CA ARG A 161 -17.53 6.29 -20.60
C ARG A 161 -17.32 7.60 -19.82
N ASN A 162 -16.43 7.59 -18.83
CA ASN A 162 -16.20 8.70 -17.90
C ASN A 162 -14.68 8.86 -17.67
N PRO A 163 -13.90 9.32 -18.66
CA PRO A 163 -12.44 9.37 -18.56
C PRO A 163 -11.94 10.28 -17.42
N GLU A 164 -12.72 11.30 -17.04
CA GLU A 164 -12.38 12.28 -16.00
C GLU A 164 -12.15 11.66 -14.62
N ILE A 165 -12.66 10.45 -14.38
CA ILE A 165 -12.56 9.78 -13.08
C ILE A 165 -11.26 9.01 -12.89
N GLU A 166 -10.38 8.94 -13.91
CA GLU A 166 -9.22 8.05 -13.92
C GLU A 166 -8.30 8.22 -12.70
N GLU A 167 -8.02 9.47 -12.29
CA GLU A 167 -7.19 9.76 -11.11
C GLU A 167 -7.78 9.18 -9.82
N ILE A 168 -9.11 9.13 -9.73
CA ILE A 168 -9.82 8.69 -8.53
C ILE A 168 -10.09 7.18 -8.57
N ALA A 169 -10.36 6.64 -9.77
CA ALA A 169 -10.58 5.23 -10.03
C ALA A 169 -9.30 4.39 -9.96
N ASP A 170 -8.12 5.01 -10.11
CA ASP A 170 -6.84 4.35 -9.86
C ASP A 170 -6.80 3.71 -8.45
N GLY A 171 -7.38 4.38 -7.45
CA GLY A 171 -7.53 3.84 -6.09
C GLY A 171 -8.43 2.61 -5.99
N LEU A 172 -9.40 2.45 -6.90
CA LEU A 172 -10.29 1.29 -6.97
C LEU A 172 -9.59 0.08 -7.58
N PHE A 173 -8.81 0.28 -8.65
CA PHE A 173 -8.01 -0.79 -9.26
C PHE A 173 -6.95 -1.36 -8.32
N ARG A 174 -6.46 -0.56 -7.37
CA ARG A 174 -5.57 -1.07 -6.32
C ARG A 174 -6.19 -2.23 -5.55
N ARG A 175 -7.48 -2.14 -5.23
CA ARG A 175 -8.21 -3.21 -4.52
C ARG A 175 -8.33 -4.45 -5.41
N HIS A 176 -8.66 -4.27 -6.69
CA HIS A 176 -8.71 -5.38 -7.65
C HIS A 176 -7.36 -6.06 -7.78
N CYS A 177 -6.25 -5.31 -7.86
CA CYS A 177 -4.91 -5.89 -7.85
C CYS A 177 -4.62 -6.69 -6.58
N GLN A 178 -5.04 -6.21 -5.41
CA GLN A 178 -4.86 -6.94 -4.15
C GLN A 178 -5.60 -8.27 -4.09
N VAL A 179 -6.73 -8.38 -4.80
CA VAL A 179 -7.54 -9.60 -4.86
C VAL A 179 -7.06 -10.53 -5.99
N ASP A 180 -6.85 -9.98 -7.19
CA ASP A 180 -6.59 -10.74 -8.41
C ASP A 180 -5.10 -11.06 -8.59
N CYS A 181 -4.19 -10.18 -8.13
CA CYS A 181 -2.74 -10.32 -8.28
C CYS A 181 -1.95 -10.06 -6.98
N PRO A 182 -2.22 -10.79 -5.88
CA PRO A 182 -1.61 -10.53 -4.57
C PRO A 182 -0.07 -10.57 -4.58
N GLN A 183 0.55 -11.25 -5.55
CA GLN A 183 2.01 -11.35 -5.70
C GLN A 183 2.63 -10.11 -6.38
N ASP A 184 1.89 -9.37 -7.21
CA ASP A 184 2.39 -8.24 -8.03
C ASP A 184 2.09 -6.86 -7.44
N VAL A 185 1.26 -6.80 -6.38
CA VAL A 185 0.91 -5.58 -5.65
C VAL A 185 2.09 -4.73 -5.14
N PRO A 186 3.29 -5.25 -4.79
CA PRO A 186 4.31 -4.40 -4.17
C PRO A 186 5.01 -3.40 -5.11
N TYR A 187 4.83 -3.46 -6.44
CA TYR A 187 5.61 -2.67 -7.38
C TYR A 187 4.74 -1.82 -8.32
N LYS A 188 4.19 -0.72 -7.83
CA LYS A 188 3.69 0.36 -8.69
C LYS A 188 4.82 1.36 -8.93
N THR A 189 5.28 1.51 -10.17
CA THR A 189 6.20 2.60 -10.53
C THR A 189 5.45 3.94 -10.56
N MET A 190 6.16 5.08 -10.49
CA MET A 190 5.54 6.40 -10.54
C MET A 190 4.81 6.70 -11.86
N THR A 191 5.10 5.92 -12.91
CA THR A 191 4.58 6.08 -14.26
C THR A 191 3.41 5.17 -14.58
N GLU A 192 3.16 4.14 -13.78
CA GLU A 192 2.11 3.16 -14.02
C GLU A 192 0.85 3.52 -13.23
N THR A 193 -0.33 3.17 -13.74
CA THR A 193 -1.60 3.18 -13.00
C THR A 193 -1.90 1.77 -12.50
N TRP A 194 -2.66 1.65 -11.42
CA TRP A 194 -3.18 0.36 -10.94
C TRP A 194 -4.08 -0.30 -11.99
N ARG A 195 -4.76 0.48 -12.83
CA ARG A 195 -5.50 -0.04 -14.00
C ARG A 195 -4.55 -0.75 -14.96
N THR A 196 -3.45 -0.10 -15.35
CA THR A 196 -2.44 -0.71 -16.24
C THR A 196 -1.84 -1.97 -15.63
N ILE A 197 -1.49 -1.94 -14.35
CA ILE A 197 -0.94 -3.11 -13.65
C ILE A 197 -1.95 -4.27 -13.66
N HIS A 198 -3.23 -3.98 -13.38
CA HIS A 198 -4.30 -4.98 -13.44
C HIS A 198 -4.46 -5.56 -14.85
N ASP A 199 -4.48 -4.69 -15.87
CA ASP A 199 -4.62 -5.09 -17.28
C ASP A 199 -3.48 -6.00 -17.73
N VAL A 200 -2.23 -5.62 -17.44
CA VAL A 200 -1.06 -6.44 -17.78
C VAL A 200 -1.13 -7.79 -17.08
N HIS A 201 -1.49 -7.81 -15.79
CA HIS A 201 -1.60 -9.07 -15.05
C HIS A 201 -2.68 -9.99 -15.62
N ILE A 202 -3.88 -9.48 -15.88
CA ILE A 202 -4.99 -10.28 -16.43
C ILE A 202 -4.63 -10.80 -17.83
N ASN A 203 -4.03 -9.96 -18.69
CA ASN A 203 -3.57 -10.39 -20.01
C ASN A 203 -2.47 -11.46 -19.93
N TRP A 204 -1.52 -11.31 -19.01
CA TRP A 204 -0.48 -12.31 -18.74
C TRP A 204 -1.06 -13.63 -18.24
N LYS A 205 -2.05 -13.56 -17.33
CA LYS A 205 -2.76 -14.74 -16.82
C LYS A 205 -3.48 -15.48 -17.95
N MET A 206 -4.27 -14.77 -18.77
CA MET A 206 -4.96 -15.36 -19.92
C MET A 206 -3.97 -15.99 -20.92
N TYR A 207 -2.85 -15.32 -21.21
CA TYR A 207 -1.82 -15.85 -22.11
C TYR A 207 -1.23 -17.18 -21.60
N ASN A 208 -0.93 -17.28 -20.30
CA ASN A 208 -0.42 -18.52 -19.71
C ASN A 208 -1.46 -19.64 -19.71
N GLU A 209 -2.73 -19.31 -19.47
CA GLU A 209 -3.83 -20.28 -19.55
C GLU A 209 -3.97 -20.83 -20.97
N THR A 210 -3.92 -19.96 -22.00
CA THR A 210 -3.94 -20.39 -23.42
C THR A 210 -2.73 -21.27 -23.78
N LEU A 211 -1.52 -20.89 -23.36
CA LEU A 211 -0.32 -21.71 -23.58
C LEU A 211 -0.40 -23.10 -22.94
N GLN A 212 -1.06 -23.21 -21.77
CA GLN A 212 -1.28 -24.49 -21.11
C GLN A 212 -2.32 -25.34 -21.87
N GLN A 213 -3.37 -24.71 -22.41
CA GLN A 213 -4.38 -25.37 -23.23
C GLN A 213 -3.78 -25.93 -24.53
N ASP A 214 -2.98 -25.12 -25.24
CA ASP A 214 -2.29 -25.54 -26.47
C ASP A 214 -1.32 -26.71 -26.22
N ARG A 215 -0.72 -26.79 -25.02
CA ARG A 215 0.10 -27.94 -24.62
C ARG A 215 -0.73 -29.19 -24.40
N VAL A 216 -1.94 -29.08 -23.84
CA VAL A 216 -2.80 -30.25 -23.62
C VAL A 216 -3.36 -30.77 -24.94
N ASP A 217 -3.71 -29.87 -25.87
CA ASP A 217 -4.27 -30.26 -27.18
C ASP A 217 -3.20 -30.82 -28.13
N SER A 218 -1.92 -30.50 -27.94
CA SER A 218 -0.80 -31.09 -28.69
C SER A 218 -0.38 -32.49 -28.21
N TYR A 219 -0.91 -32.98 -27.08
CA TYR A 219 -0.73 -34.37 -26.64
C TYR A 219 -1.87 -35.31 -27.05
N CYS A 220 -2.85 -34.84 -27.82
CA CYS A 220 -4.02 -35.62 -28.27
C CYS A 220 -4.02 -35.94 -29.78
N ILE A 221 -2.87 -35.85 -30.45
CA ILE A 221 -2.70 -36.26 -31.85
C ILE A 221 -1.75 -37.47 -31.85
N ASP A 222 -2.32 -38.62 -32.25
CA ASP A 222 -1.81 -40.02 -32.30
C ASP A 222 -2.02 -40.90 -31.05
#